data_AF-A0A8D0Y0S4-F1
#
_entry.id   AF-A0A8D0Y0S4-F1
#
_cell.length_a   1.000
_cell.length_b   1.000
_cell.length_c   1.000
_cell.angle_alpha   90.00
_cell.angle_beta   90.00
_cell.angle_gamma   90.00
#
_symmetry.space_group_name_H-M   'P 1'
#
loop_
_entity.id
_entity.type
_entity.pdbx_description
1 polymer ?
#
loop_
_entity_poly.entity_id
_entity_poly.type
_entity_poly.pdbx_seq_one_letter_code
_entity_poly.pdbx_strand_id
1 'polypeptide(L)'
;MAEGSGEVVAVPVTGAANGLSNGASGTSAQTNNPLSRKLRKILDTRLDNDKEMLEALKALSTFFVENSLRTRRNLRGDIERRSLAINEEFVSIFKDVKEELESIHEDVQAMSTCCQDMTSRLQAAKEQTQDLIVKTTKLQAERNFKVTFLILKDFFKALGRVKQIHNDVKVLLRTNQQTAGLEIMEQMALLQETSYERLYRWAQNECRSLTQESCDISPVLTQAMEALQDRPVLYKYTLDEFGTARRSTVVRGFIDALTRGGPGGTPRPIEMHSHDPLRYVGDMLAWLHQATASEKEHLEALLKHVTAQGVEENIQEVVGHITEGVCRPLKVRIEQVIVAEPGAFLLYKISNLLKFYHHTISGIVGNSATTLLTTIEEMHLLSKKIFFNSLSLHASKLMDKVRLKKILETIGFFFPFYGLLDLGL
;
A
#
# COMPACT_ATOMS: atom_id res chain seq x y z
N MET A 1 6.70 -12.44 -8.57
CA MET A 1 7.26 -13.32 -9.62
C MET A 1 6.16 -13.52 -10.63
N ALA A 2 6.18 -12.70 -11.68
CA ALA A 2 6.48 -13.05 -13.09
C ALA A 2 5.16 -13.32 -13.83
N GLU A 3 4.53 -12.28 -14.39
CA GLU A 3 4.72 -11.73 -15.77
C GLU A 3 4.20 -12.66 -16.87
N GLY A 4 3.44 -12.11 -17.81
CA GLY A 4 3.08 -12.78 -19.06
C GLY A 4 1.82 -12.28 -19.76
N SER A 5 1.87 -11.05 -20.28
CA SER A 5 0.94 -10.43 -21.23
C SER A 5 1.09 -10.97 -22.66
N GLY A 6 0.02 -10.90 -23.46
CA GLY A 6 0.01 -11.03 -24.93
C GLY A 6 -1.43 -10.92 -25.45
N GLU A 7 -1.93 -9.74 -25.80
CA GLU A 7 -1.78 -9.03 -27.09
C GLU A 7 -2.58 -9.68 -28.23
N VAL A 8 -3.69 -9.04 -28.59
CA VAL A 8 -4.46 -9.31 -29.82
C VAL A 8 -4.58 -7.98 -30.56
N VAL A 9 -3.80 -7.82 -31.62
CA VAL A 9 -3.88 -6.68 -32.54
C VAL A 9 -4.34 -7.22 -33.89
N ALA A 10 -5.52 -6.78 -34.30
CA ALA A 10 -6.02 -6.88 -35.66
C ALA A 10 -5.55 -5.67 -36.49
N VAL A 11 -5.98 -5.64 -37.76
CA VAL A 11 -5.77 -4.59 -38.81
C VAL A 11 -4.51 -4.97 -39.65
N PRO A 12 -4.31 -4.59 -40.95
CA PRO A 12 -5.07 -3.64 -41.79
C PRO A 12 -5.21 -3.91 -43.35
N VAL A 13 -6.18 -3.20 -43.98
CA VAL A 13 -6.02 -2.16 -45.07
C VAL A 13 -5.84 -2.54 -46.56
N THR A 14 -6.82 -2.05 -47.36
CA THR A 14 -6.79 -1.32 -48.67
C THR A 14 -6.10 -1.97 -49.88
N GLY A 15 -6.42 -1.72 -51.16
CA GLY A 15 -7.12 -0.66 -51.87
C GLY A 15 -6.53 -0.55 -53.29
N ALA A 16 -7.05 0.39 -54.09
CA ALA A 16 -6.65 0.82 -55.45
C ALA A 16 -7.19 -0.03 -56.62
N ALA A 17 -7.97 0.48 -57.58
CA ALA A 17 -7.92 1.69 -58.42
C ALA A 17 -7.04 1.55 -59.69
N ASN A 18 -7.74 1.56 -60.84
CA ASN A 18 -7.44 2.09 -62.18
C ASN A 18 -6.04 1.99 -62.82
N GLY A 19 -6.05 1.57 -64.10
CA GLY A 19 -5.44 2.41 -65.15
C GLY A 19 -4.48 1.76 -66.17
N LEU A 20 -5.05 1.34 -67.31
CA LEU A 20 -4.64 1.69 -68.69
C LEU A 20 -3.37 1.13 -69.39
N SER A 21 -3.65 0.68 -70.63
CA SER A 21 -2.83 0.69 -71.87
C SER A 21 -1.87 -0.50 -72.08
N ASN A 22 -1.68 -1.07 -73.27
CA ASN A 22 -2.10 -0.76 -74.64
C ASN A 22 -1.79 -1.98 -75.56
N GLY A 23 -2.37 -2.02 -76.76
CA GLY A 23 -1.66 -2.54 -77.96
C GLY A 23 -1.94 -3.96 -78.46
N ALA A 24 -3.09 -4.14 -79.11
CA ALA A 24 -3.34 -4.87 -80.37
C ALA A 24 -2.37 -5.95 -80.87
N SER A 25 -2.90 -7.15 -81.20
CA SER A 25 -2.90 -7.70 -82.57
C SER A 25 -3.61 -9.06 -82.69
N GLY A 26 -4.37 -9.25 -83.77
CA GLY A 26 -4.47 -10.54 -84.47
C GLY A 26 -5.54 -11.54 -84.02
N THR A 27 -6.70 -11.48 -84.67
CA THR A 27 -7.74 -12.52 -84.75
C THR A 27 -7.25 -13.94 -85.07
N SER A 28 -7.78 -14.98 -84.40
CA SER A 28 -8.35 -16.16 -85.09
C SER A 28 -9.15 -17.08 -84.15
N ALA A 29 -10.11 -17.78 -84.76
CA ALA A 29 -11.25 -18.47 -84.17
C ALA A 29 -10.96 -19.61 -83.17
N GLN A 30 -11.92 -19.77 -82.26
CA GLN A 30 -12.06 -20.86 -81.29
C GLN A 30 -12.00 -22.26 -81.91
N THR A 31 -11.24 -23.16 -81.29
CA THR A 31 -11.47 -24.61 -81.32
C THR A 31 -12.03 -25.06 -79.97
N ASN A 32 -13.31 -24.79 -79.74
CA ASN A 32 -14.05 -25.21 -78.54
C ASN A 32 -14.43 -26.71 -78.63
N ASN A 33 -13.47 -27.60 -78.43
CA ASN A 33 -13.78 -29.03 -78.31
C ASN A 33 -14.25 -29.35 -76.86
N PRO A 34 -15.46 -29.91 -76.65
CA PRO A 34 -16.00 -30.19 -75.31
C PRO A 34 -15.17 -31.22 -74.53
N LEU A 35 -14.51 -32.13 -75.23
CA LEU A 35 -13.56 -33.09 -74.64
C LEU A 35 -12.31 -32.37 -74.12
N SER A 36 -11.81 -31.37 -74.85
CA SER A 36 -10.67 -30.55 -74.43
C SER A 36 -10.98 -29.70 -73.20
N ARG A 37 -12.23 -29.24 -73.02
CA ARG A 37 -12.67 -28.57 -71.78
C ARG A 37 -12.74 -29.54 -70.59
N LYS A 38 -13.30 -30.74 -70.77
CA LYS A 38 -13.33 -31.75 -69.70
C LYS A 38 -11.93 -32.22 -69.32
N LEU A 39 -11.06 -32.44 -70.31
CA LEU A 39 -9.67 -32.83 -70.09
C LEU A 39 -8.90 -31.73 -69.36
N ARG A 40 -9.02 -30.46 -69.78
CA ARG A 40 -8.43 -29.33 -69.05
C ARG A 40 -8.97 -29.20 -67.63
N LYS A 41 -10.27 -29.40 -67.42
CA LYS A 41 -10.88 -29.34 -66.08
C LYS A 41 -10.41 -30.46 -65.14
N ILE A 42 -10.10 -31.64 -65.67
CA ILE A 42 -9.52 -32.78 -64.92
C ILE A 42 -8.01 -32.60 -64.70
N LEU A 43 -7.31 -31.96 -65.63
CA LEU A 43 -5.89 -31.63 -65.49
C LEU A 43 -5.66 -30.42 -64.55
N ASP A 44 -6.61 -29.49 -64.48
CA ASP A 44 -6.58 -28.33 -63.57
C ASP A 44 -6.98 -28.69 -62.13
N THR A 45 -7.64 -29.84 -61.90
CA THR A 45 -7.79 -30.38 -60.54
C THR A 45 -6.44 -30.88 -60.05
N ARG A 46 -5.70 -30.00 -59.39
CA ARG A 46 -4.43 -30.31 -58.71
C ARG A 46 -4.71 -31.16 -57.46
N LEU A 47 -5.00 -32.45 -57.68
CA LEU A 47 -5.31 -33.43 -56.63
C LEU A 47 -4.16 -33.62 -55.63
N ASP A 48 -2.93 -33.28 -56.03
CA ASP A 48 -1.73 -33.45 -55.20
C ASP A 48 -1.57 -32.37 -54.11
N ASN A 49 -2.25 -31.24 -54.25
CA ASN A 49 -2.10 -30.08 -53.35
C ASN A 49 -3.10 -30.08 -52.18
N ASP A 50 -4.11 -30.95 -52.21
CA ASP A 50 -5.17 -31.01 -51.20
C ASP A 50 -4.96 -32.23 -50.28
N LYS A 51 -4.27 -31.99 -49.16
CA LYS A 51 -3.91 -33.02 -48.19
C LYS A 51 -5.14 -33.68 -47.57
N GLU A 52 -6.19 -32.90 -47.29
CA GLU A 52 -7.44 -33.41 -46.70
C GLU A 52 -8.19 -34.29 -47.69
N MET A 53 -8.25 -33.89 -48.96
CA MET A 53 -8.84 -34.72 -50.01
C MET A 53 -8.07 -36.03 -50.22
N LEU A 54 -6.74 -35.99 -50.19
CA LEU A 54 -5.89 -37.19 -50.29
C LEU A 54 -6.06 -38.13 -49.10
N GLU A 55 -6.20 -37.60 -47.88
CA GLU A 55 -6.49 -38.39 -46.69
C GLU A 55 -7.89 -39.00 -46.72
N ALA A 56 -8.89 -38.24 -47.16
CA ALA A 56 -10.25 -38.75 -47.37
C ALA A 56 -10.29 -39.87 -48.43
N LEU A 57 -9.54 -39.72 -49.52
CA LEU A 57 -9.42 -40.76 -50.56
C LEU A 57 -8.65 -41.99 -50.07
N LYS A 58 -7.62 -41.82 -49.22
CA LYS A 58 -6.94 -42.94 -48.54
C LYS A 58 -7.86 -43.65 -47.55
N ALA A 59 -8.71 -42.92 -46.82
CA ALA A 59 -9.70 -43.52 -45.95
C ALA A 59 -10.76 -44.29 -46.74
N LEU A 60 -11.21 -43.72 -47.88
CA LEU A 60 -12.17 -44.34 -48.79
C LEU A 60 -11.61 -45.62 -49.44
N SER A 61 -10.32 -45.62 -49.81
CA SER A 61 -9.68 -46.78 -50.43
C SER A 61 -9.54 -47.99 -49.49
N THR A 62 -9.60 -47.79 -48.17
CA THR A 62 -9.60 -48.92 -47.21
C THR A 62 -10.80 -49.84 -47.34
N PHE A 63 -11.93 -49.37 -47.89
CA PHE A 63 -13.17 -50.14 -47.97
C PHE A 63 -13.85 -50.10 -49.35
N PHE A 64 -13.48 -49.15 -50.20
CA PHE A 64 -13.97 -49.06 -51.58
C PHE A 64 -12.97 -49.70 -52.56
N VAL A 65 -12.94 -51.03 -52.59
CA VAL A 65 -11.99 -51.81 -53.40
C VAL A 65 -12.49 -52.06 -54.83
N GLU A 66 -13.80 -52.22 -55.03
CA GLU A 66 -14.40 -52.52 -56.33
C GLU A 66 -15.35 -51.41 -56.82
N ASN A 67 -15.11 -50.90 -58.03
CA ASN A 67 -15.94 -49.87 -58.68
C ASN A 67 -17.03 -50.51 -59.55
N SER A 68 -18.09 -51.00 -58.90
CA SER A 68 -19.30 -51.52 -59.56
C SER A 68 -20.45 -50.51 -59.47
N LEU A 69 -21.49 -50.69 -60.30
CA LEU A 69 -22.70 -49.85 -60.23
C LEU A 69 -23.38 -49.94 -58.86
N ARG A 70 -23.32 -51.11 -58.22
CA ARG A 70 -23.91 -51.39 -56.91
C ARG A 70 -23.12 -50.73 -55.78
N THR A 71 -21.79 -50.83 -55.80
CA THR A 71 -20.93 -50.19 -54.79
C THR A 71 -21.00 -48.67 -54.88
N ARG A 72 -21.10 -48.09 -56.09
CA ARG A 72 -21.30 -46.65 -56.26
C ARG A 72 -22.64 -46.16 -55.71
N ARG A 73 -23.72 -46.93 -55.89
CA ARG A 73 -25.06 -46.58 -55.36
C ARG A 73 -25.12 -46.64 -53.83
N ASN A 74 -24.38 -47.55 -53.22
CA ASN A 74 -24.42 -47.78 -51.76
C ASN A 74 -23.34 -47.04 -50.98
N LEU A 75 -22.32 -46.48 -51.66
CA LEU A 75 -21.15 -45.82 -51.07
C LEU A 75 -21.51 -44.80 -49.99
N ARG A 76 -22.52 -43.97 -50.22
CA ARG A 76 -22.97 -42.96 -49.25
C ARG A 76 -23.49 -43.62 -47.97
N GLY A 77 -24.34 -44.64 -48.11
CA GLY A 77 -24.88 -45.36 -46.96
C GLY A 77 -23.81 -46.13 -46.18
N ASP A 78 -22.78 -46.62 -46.86
CA ASP A 78 -21.65 -47.31 -46.21
C ASP A 78 -20.72 -46.33 -45.48
N ILE A 79 -20.47 -45.15 -46.06
CA ILE A 79 -19.76 -44.04 -45.39
C ILE A 79 -20.54 -43.58 -44.15
N GLU A 80 -21.85 -43.33 -44.28
CA GLU A 80 -22.70 -42.87 -43.18
C GLU A 80 -22.75 -43.91 -42.05
N ARG A 81 -22.87 -45.21 -42.36
CA ARG A 81 -22.88 -46.28 -41.36
C ARG A 81 -21.56 -46.40 -40.62
N ARG A 82 -20.43 -46.28 -41.32
CA ARG A 82 -19.10 -46.29 -40.69
C ARG A 82 -18.86 -45.05 -39.84
N SER A 83 -19.30 -43.88 -40.33
CA SER A 83 -19.26 -42.64 -39.54
C SER A 83 -20.08 -42.75 -38.27
N LEU A 84 -21.26 -43.37 -38.34
CA LEU A 84 -22.09 -43.62 -37.16
C LEU A 84 -21.40 -44.56 -36.17
N ALA A 85 -20.82 -45.66 -36.64
CA ALA A 85 -20.09 -46.61 -35.79
C ALA A 85 -18.88 -45.95 -35.07
N ILE A 86 -18.10 -45.12 -35.79
CA ILE A 86 -16.99 -44.38 -35.19
C ILE A 86 -17.50 -43.37 -34.15
N ASN A 87 -18.62 -42.69 -34.42
CA ASN A 87 -19.21 -41.76 -33.48
C ASN A 87 -19.75 -42.46 -32.22
N GLU A 88 -20.35 -43.65 -32.36
CA GLU A 88 -20.79 -44.46 -31.23
C GLU A 88 -19.62 -44.93 -30.37
N GLU A 89 -18.54 -45.40 -31.00
CA GLU A 89 -17.30 -45.78 -30.32
C GLU A 89 -16.67 -44.59 -29.60
N PHE A 90 -16.62 -43.42 -30.25
CA PHE A 90 -16.12 -42.19 -29.66
C PHE A 90 -16.93 -41.77 -28.42
N VAL A 91 -18.26 -41.81 -28.50
CA VAL A 91 -19.14 -41.49 -27.36
C VAL A 91 -18.95 -42.48 -26.22
N SER A 92 -18.75 -43.77 -26.52
CA SER A 92 -18.47 -44.78 -25.50
C SER A 92 -17.17 -44.48 -24.76
N ILE A 93 -16.06 -44.25 -25.49
CA ILE A 93 -14.76 -43.96 -24.88
C ILE A 93 -14.81 -42.65 -24.09
N PHE A 94 -15.48 -41.62 -24.63
CA PHE A 94 -15.59 -40.33 -23.94
C PHE A 94 -16.43 -40.39 -22.68
N LYS A 95 -17.40 -41.32 -22.63
CA LYS A 95 -18.21 -41.54 -21.43
C LYS A 95 -17.36 -42.00 -20.25
N ASP A 96 -16.44 -42.95 -20.46
CA ASP A 96 -15.55 -43.45 -19.42
C ASP A 96 -14.66 -42.31 -18.87
N VAL A 97 -14.15 -41.45 -19.76
CA VAL A 97 -13.35 -40.27 -19.36
C VAL A 97 -14.19 -39.26 -18.57
N LYS A 98 -15.45 -39.07 -18.95
CA LYS A 98 -16.38 -38.17 -18.23
C LYS A 98 -16.63 -38.67 -16.82
N GLU A 99 -16.86 -39.98 -16.63
CA GLU A 99 -17.13 -40.57 -15.33
C GLU A 99 -15.93 -40.44 -14.39
N GLU A 100 -14.71 -40.70 -14.87
CA GLU A 100 -13.48 -40.48 -14.09
C GLU A 100 -13.28 -38.99 -13.73
N LEU A 101 -13.57 -38.07 -14.67
CA LEU A 101 -13.46 -36.64 -14.40
C LEU A 101 -14.50 -36.14 -13.38
N GLU A 102 -15.72 -36.68 -13.42
CA GLU A 102 -16.77 -36.40 -12.44
C GLU A 102 -16.37 -36.90 -11.05
N SER A 103 -15.77 -38.09 -10.94
CA SER A 103 -15.22 -38.60 -9.67
C SER A 103 -14.14 -37.68 -9.08
N ILE A 104 -13.19 -37.23 -9.91
CA ILE A 104 -12.13 -36.31 -9.46
C ILE A 104 -12.73 -34.97 -9.00
N HIS A 105 -13.76 -34.48 -9.70
CA HIS A 105 -14.44 -33.24 -9.32
C HIS A 105 -15.08 -33.36 -7.93
N GLU A 106 -15.76 -34.48 -7.66
CA GLU A 106 -16.37 -34.77 -6.35
C GLU A 106 -15.31 -34.82 -5.24
N ASP A 107 -14.18 -35.51 -5.46
CA ASP A 107 -13.07 -35.57 -4.50
C ASP A 107 -12.48 -34.19 -4.19
N VAL A 108 -12.27 -33.36 -5.22
CA VAL A 108 -11.75 -31.99 -5.04
C VAL A 108 -12.75 -31.13 -4.26
N GLN A 109 -14.05 -31.27 -4.52
CA GLN A 109 -15.09 -30.55 -3.81
C GLN A 109 -15.18 -30.98 -2.34
N ALA A 110 -15.06 -32.28 -2.06
CA ALA A 110 -14.99 -32.82 -0.70
C ALA A 110 -13.75 -32.28 0.04
N MET A 111 -12.59 -32.25 -0.63
CA MET A 111 -11.35 -31.68 -0.08
C MET A 111 -11.50 -30.19 0.23
N SER A 112 -12.10 -29.41 -0.68
CA SER A 112 -12.35 -27.98 -0.47
C SER A 112 -13.22 -27.73 0.76
N THR A 113 -14.27 -28.55 0.93
CA THR A 113 -15.18 -28.49 2.08
C THR A 113 -14.44 -28.81 3.39
N CYS A 114 -13.60 -29.85 3.39
CA CYS A 114 -12.78 -30.21 4.55
C CYS A 114 -11.80 -29.09 4.94
N CYS A 115 -11.12 -28.48 3.96
CA CYS A 115 -10.23 -27.35 4.20
C CYS A 115 -10.98 -26.14 4.79
N GLN A 116 -12.21 -25.88 4.35
CA GLN A 116 -13.04 -24.80 4.90
C GLN A 116 -13.47 -25.07 6.35
N ASP A 117 -13.91 -26.30 6.68
CA ASP A 117 -14.24 -26.67 8.06
C ASP A 117 -13.01 -26.57 8.98
N MET A 118 -11.86 -27.08 8.53
CA MET A 118 -10.62 -26.98 9.29
C MET A 118 -10.20 -25.53 9.54
N THR A 119 -10.35 -24.66 8.53
CA THR A 119 -10.07 -23.23 8.67
C THR A 119 -11.02 -22.56 9.67
N SER A 120 -12.32 -22.87 9.60
CA SER A 120 -13.32 -22.34 10.53
C SER A 120 -13.03 -22.75 11.97
N ARG A 121 -12.73 -24.03 12.21
CA ARG A 121 -12.36 -24.56 13.53
C ARG A 121 -11.07 -23.93 14.06
N LEU A 122 -10.07 -23.75 13.20
CA LEU A 122 -8.83 -23.09 13.57
C LEU A 122 -9.07 -21.63 13.98
N GLN A 123 -9.93 -20.92 13.26
CA GLN A 123 -10.30 -19.55 13.58
C GLN A 123 -11.04 -19.45 14.92
N ALA A 124 -12.02 -20.33 15.17
CA ALA A 124 -12.73 -20.39 16.44
C ALA A 124 -11.79 -20.70 17.62
N ALA A 125 -10.90 -21.69 17.46
CA ALA A 125 -9.91 -22.03 18.47
C ALA A 125 -8.91 -20.88 18.73
N LYS A 126 -8.53 -20.14 17.67
CA LYS A 126 -7.67 -18.95 17.78
C LYS A 126 -8.34 -17.84 18.56
N GLU A 127 -9.61 -17.53 18.28
CA GLU A 127 -10.38 -16.52 19.01
C GLU A 127 -10.54 -16.88 20.49
N GLN A 128 -10.89 -18.14 20.79
CA GLN A 128 -11.02 -18.61 22.18
C GLN A 128 -9.68 -18.56 22.94
N THR A 129 -8.58 -18.95 22.28
CA THR A 129 -7.25 -18.89 22.88
C THR A 129 -6.82 -17.43 23.11
N GLN A 130 -7.13 -16.53 22.18
CA GLN A 130 -6.87 -15.10 22.31
C GLN A 130 -7.62 -14.50 23.51
N ASP A 131 -8.91 -14.81 23.70
CA ASP A 131 -9.69 -14.31 24.83
C ASP A 131 -9.13 -14.80 26.19
N LEU A 132 -8.78 -16.09 26.28
CA LEU A 132 -8.16 -16.65 27.48
C LEU A 132 -6.79 -16.03 27.78
N ILE A 133 -5.97 -15.80 26.77
CA ILE A 133 -4.68 -15.11 26.92
C ILE A 133 -4.92 -13.69 27.44
N VAL A 134 -5.81 -12.92 26.81
CA VAL A 134 -6.12 -11.54 27.22
C VAL A 134 -6.64 -11.48 28.65
N LYS A 135 -7.52 -12.41 29.03
CA LYS A 135 -8.07 -12.47 30.40
C LYS A 135 -7.01 -12.84 31.43
N THR A 136 -6.13 -13.78 31.10
CA THR A 136 -5.04 -14.23 31.99
C THR A 136 -3.97 -13.14 32.14
N THR A 137 -3.57 -12.48 31.05
CA THR A 137 -2.61 -11.38 31.10
C THR A 137 -3.17 -10.18 31.86
N LYS A 138 -4.46 -9.86 31.71
CA LYS A 138 -5.11 -8.79 32.47
C LYS A 138 -5.10 -9.07 33.98
N LEU A 139 -5.51 -10.26 34.40
CA LEU A 139 -5.50 -10.63 35.83
C LEU A 139 -4.09 -10.64 36.43
N GLN A 140 -3.11 -11.12 35.65
CA GLN A 140 -1.71 -11.13 36.06
C GLN A 140 -1.13 -9.70 36.16
N ALA A 141 -1.49 -8.81 35.24
CA ALA A 141 -1.14 -7.39 35.29
C ALA A 141 -1.78 -6.69 36.50
N GLU A 142 -3.07 -6.90 36.78
CA GLU A 142 -3.76 -6.31 37.94
C GLU A 142 -3.15 -6.74 39.28
N ARG A 143 -2.79 -8.03 39.40
CA ARG A 143 -2.12 -8.56 40.60
C ARG A 143 -0.73 -7.97 40.77
N ASN A 144 0.08 -7.96 39.71
CA ASN A 144 1.43 -7.41 39.75
C ASN A 144 1.41 -5.91 40.03
N PHE A 145 0.49 -5.17 39.41
CA PHE A 145 0.30 -3.74 39.65
C PHE A 145 0.04 -3.46 41.13
N LYS A 146 -0.88 -4.18 41.78
CA LYS A 146 -1.18 -3.98 43.21
C LYS A 146 0.03 -4.23 44.11
N VAL A 147 0.80 -5.28 43.83
CA VAL A 147 2.01 -5.61 44.61
C VAL A 147 3.08 -4.53 44.41
N THR A 148 3.36 -4.15 43.16
CA THR A 148 4.33 -3.11 42.83
C THR A 148 3.92 -1.75 43.42
N PHE A 149 2.63 -1.39 43.34
CA PHE A 149 2.08 -0.15 43.88
C PHE A 149 2.30 -0.03 45.40
N LEU A 150 2.04 -1.09 46.16
CA LEU A 150 2.23 -1.08 47.61
C LEU A 150 3.71 -0.92 47.98
N ILE A 151 4.59 -1.66 47.30
CA ILE A 151 6.04 -1.58 47.52
C ILE A 151 6.55 -0.18 47.18
N LEU A 152 6.11 0.41 46.06
CA LEU A 152 6.57 1.75 45.67
C LEU A 152 6.04 2.85 46.58
N LYS A 153 4.82 2.72 47.11
CA LYS A 153 4.28 3.68 48.08
C LYS A 153 5.11 3.72 49.36
N ASP A 154 5.48 2.56 49.89
CA ASP A 154 6.36 2.48 51.06
C ASP A 154 7.77 2.99 50.75
N PHE A 155 8.26 2.75 49.53
CA PHE A 155 9.52 3.29 49.03
C PHE A 155 9.53 4.82 49.01
N PHE A 156 8.51 5.49 48.46
CA PHE A 156 8.45 6.96 48.43
C PHE A 156 8.38 7.56 49.84
N LYS A 157 7.64 6.90 50.75
CA LYS A 157 7.60 7.32 52.16
C LYS A 157 8.97 7.19 52.84
N ALA A 158 9.69 6.10 52.58
CA ALA A 158 11.04 5.90 53.09
C ALA A 158 12.02 6.93 52.50
N LEU A 159 11.97 7.18 51.19
CA LEU A 159 12.79 8.18 50.51
C LEU A 159 12.55 9.59 51.06
N GLY A 160 11.29 9.96 51.31
CA GLY A 160 10.94 11.23 51.96
C GLY A 160 11.55 11.35 53.37
N ARG A 161 11.52 10.27 54.15
CA ARG A 161 12.15 10.24 55.48
C ARG A 161 13.67 10.39 55.40
N VAL A 162 14.34 9.72 54.45
CA VAL A 162 15.78 9.85 54.24
C VAL A 162 16.16 11.29 53.84
N LYS A 163 15.35 11.95 53.00
CA LYS A 163 15.52 13.38 52.67
C LYS A 163 15.40 14.28 53.89
N GLN A 164 14.40 14.03 54.73
CA GLN A 164 14.21 14.79 55.96
C GLN A 164 15.41 14.63 56.90
N ILE A 165 15.86 13.40 57.16
CA ILE A 165 17.03 13.14 58.01
C ILE A 165 18.28 13.83 57.43
N HIS A 166 18.50 13.74 56.12
CA HIS A 166 19.64 14.41 55.48
C HIS A 166 19.60 15.94 55.65
N ASN A 167 18.42 16.56 55.65
CA ASN A 167 18.28 18.00 55.88
C ASN A 167 18.41 18.38 57.37
N ASP A 168 17.86 17.58 58.28
CA ASP A 168 17.98 17.79 59.73
C ASP A 168 19.44 17.68 60.18
N VAL A 169 20.21 16.79 59.55
CA VAL A 169 21.65 16.64 59.80
C VAL A 169 22.45 17.88 59.38
N LYS A 170 22.02 18.63 58.35
CA LYS A 170 22.64 19.93 58.01
C LYS A 170 22.51 20.95 59.14
N VAL A 171 21.44 20.87 59.93
CA VAL A 171 21.26 21.71 61.12
C VAL A 171 22.17 21.23 62.26
N LEU A 172 22.30 19.92 62.45
CA LEU A 172 23.21 19.32 63.44
C LEU A 172 24.69 19.64 63.17
N LEU A 173 25.11 19.80 61.91
CA LEU A 173 26.47 20.24 61.57
C LEU A 173 26.83 21.64 62.10
N ARG A 174 25.84 22.45 62.48
CA ARG A 174 26.03 23.76 63.14
C ARG A 174 26.24 23.64 64.66
N THR A 175 26.12 22.44 65.22
CA THR A 175 26.29 22.17 66.66
C THR A 175 27.60 21.44 66.95
N ASN A 176 27.90 21.18 68.22
CA ASN A 176 29.19 20.64 68.68
C ASN A 176 29.49 19.19 68.25
N GLN A 177 28.51 18.48 67.66
CA GLN A 177 28.63 17.06 67.29
C GLN A 177 28.81 16.87 65.77
N GLN A 178 29.89 17.42 65.21
CA GLN A 178 30.08 17.50 63.76
C GLN A 178 30.47 16.17 63.10
N THR A 179 31.24 15.31 63.78
CA THR A 179 31.71 14.02 63.23
C THR A 179 30.58 13.03 62.97
N ALA A 180 29.73 12.80 63.98
CA ALA A 180 28.55 11.96 63.83
C ALA A 180 27.56 12.53 62.80
N GLY A 181 27.45 13.87 62.72
CA GLY A 181 26.66 14.54 61.70
C GLY A 181 27.19 14.27 60.28
N LEU A 182 28.50 14.33 60.06
CA LEU A 182 29.13 14.03 58.77
C LEU A 182 28.91 12.58 58.36
N GLU A 183 29.11 11.61 59.26
CA GLU A 183 28.89 10.18 58.98
C GLU A 183 27.44 9.87 58.60
N ILE A 184 26.47 10.40 59.35
CA ILE A 184 25.05 10.20 59.03
C ILE A 184 24.70 10.87 57.70
N MET A 185 25.23 12.06 57.44
CA MET A 185 25.00 12.75 56.16
C MET A 185 25.51 11.93 54.97
N GLU A 186 26.72 11.37 55.08
CA GLU A 186 27.31 10.50 54.05
C GLU A 186 26.46 9.23 53.83
N GLN A 187 26.05 8.55 54.90
CA GLN A 187 25.20 7.37 54.78
C GLN A 187 23.84 7.69 54.17
N MET A 188 23.20 8.80 54.55
CA MET A 188 21.93 9.21 53.97
C MET A 188 22.08 9.62 52.51
N ALA A 189 23.20 10.25 52.12
CA ALA A 189 23.49 10.59 50.74
C ALA A 189 23.66 9.34 49.87
N LEU A 190 24.40 8.33 50.34
CA LEU A 190 24.55 7.04 49.65
C LEU A 190 23.21 6.32 49.47
N LEU A 191 22.38 6.31 50.51
CA LEU A 191 21.04 5.74 50.44
C LEU A 191 20.13 6.49 49.46
N GLN A 192 20.23 7.82 49.39
CA GLN A 192 19.50 8.62 48.40
C GLN A 192 19.95 8.27 46.98
N GLU A 193 21.25 8.23 46.72
CA GLU A 193 21.81 7.91 45.39
C GLU A 193 21.33 6.53 44.92
N THR A 194 21.46 5.51 45.78
CA THR A 194 21.01 4.13 45.50
C THR A 194 19.50 4.07 45.26
N SER A 195 18.72 4.84 46.02
CA SER A 195 17.26 4.90 45.88
C SER A 195 16.87 5.54 44.54
N TYR A 196 17.51 6.64 44.16
CA TYR A 196 17.26 7.29 42.87
C TYR A 196 17.68 6.43 41.69
N GLU A 197 18.81 5.72 41.77
CA GLU A 197 19.24 4.78 40.73
C GLU A 197 18.22 3.66 40.53
N ARG A 198 17.68 3.10 41.61
CA ARG A 198 16.62 2.08 41.55
C ARG A 198 15.31 2.61 40.98
N LEU A 199 14.90 3.81 41.43
CA LEU A 199 13.69 4.47 40.93
C LEU A 199 13.81 4.77 39.44
N TYR A 200 14.96 5.28 39.00
CA TYR A 200 15.29 5.53 37.61
C TYR A 200 15.22 4.26 36.76
N ARG A 201 15.87 3.16 37.18
CA ARG A 201 15.82 1.88 36.45
C ARG A 201 14.41 1.33 36.34
N TRP A 202 13.62 1.46 37.40
CA TRP A 202 12.21 1.08 37.37
C TRP A 202 11.42 1.94 36.38
N ALA A 203 11.55 3.28 36.47
CA ALA A 203 10.86 4.21 35.59
C ALA A 203 11.19 3.96 34.10
N GLN A 204 12.46 3.71 33.77
CA GLN A 204 12.86 3.34 32.40
C GLN A 204 12.21 2.04 31.92
N ASN A 205 12.11 1.03 32.78
CA ASN A 205 11.44 -0.23 32.40
C ASN A 205 9.95 -0.03 32.15
N GLU A 206 9.29 0.75 32.98
CA GLU A 206 7.89 1.12 32.78
C GLU A 206 7.71 1.91 31.47
N CYS A 207 8.54 2.93 31.21
CA CYS A 207 8.51 3.68 29.95
C CYS A 207 8.69 2.78 28.72
N ARG A 208 9.60 1.81 28.78
CA ARG A 208 9.80 0.81 27.70
C ARG A 208 8.60 -0.10 27.49
N SER A 209 7.77 -0.30 28.50
CA SER A 209 6.58 -1.14 28.40
C SER A 209 5.39 -0.43 27.73
N LEU A 210 5.41 0.91 27.63
CA LEU A 210 4.36 1.76 27.04
C LEU A 210 4.32 1.72 25.50
N THR A 211 4.20 0.49 24.97
CA THR A 211 4.24 0.18 23.53
C THR A 211 2.86 0.07 22.88
N GLN A 212 1.79 0.28 23.64
CA GLN A 212 0.41 0.23 23.16
C GLN A 212 -0.05 1.61 22.66
N GLU A 213 -0.98 1.65 21.71
CA GLU A 213 -1.51 2.91 21.16
C GLU A 213 -2.22 3.75 22.23
N SER A 214 -3.07 3.12 23.06
CA SER A 214 -3.62 3.70 24.28
C SER A 214 -2.58 3.63 25.40
N CYS A 215 -2.02 4.77 25.78
CA CYS A 215 -1.05 4.84 26.87
C CYS A 215 -1.77 5.01 28.21
N ASP A 216 -1.98 3.91 28.95
CA ASP A 216 -2.48 3.98 30.32
C ASP A 216 -1.34 4.37 31.26
N ILE A 217 -1.23 5.65 31.56
CA ILE A 217 -0.16 6.17 32.42
C ILE A 217 -0.44 5.77 33.86
N SER A 218 0.44 4.91 34.38
CA SER A 218 0.38 4.49 35.78
C SER A 218 0.56 5.70 36.71
N PRO A 219 -0.30 5.88 37.72
CA PRO A 219 -0.15 6.97 38.69
C PRO A 219 1.17 6.89 39.46
N VAL A 220 1.75 5.69 39.55
CA VAL A 220 3.05 5.45 40.18
C VAL A 220 4.19 6.03 39.34
N LEU A 221 4.05 5.97 38.00
CA LEU A 221 5.03 6.54 37.09
C LEU A 221 5.00 8.08 37.18
N THR A 222 3.81 8.70 37.27
CA THR A 222 3.68 10.15 37.52
C THR A 222 4.36 10.57 38.83
N GLN A 223 4.18 9.79 39.91
CA GLN A 223 4.86 10.04 41.20
C GLN A 223 6.38 9.82 41.11
N ALA A 224 6.83 8.85 40.32
CA ALA A 224 8.26 8.64 40.08
C ALA A 224 8.88 9.82 39.33
N MET A 225 8.19 10.37 38.33
CA MET A 225 8.63 11.58 37.61
C MET A 225 8.69 12.81 38.53
N GLU A 226 7.70 12.97 39.42
CA GLU A 226 7.71 13.99 40.47
C GLU A 226 8.93 13.85 41.39
N ALA A 227 9.26 12.64 41.83
CA ALA A 227 10.42 12.43 42.70
C ALA A 227 11.75 12.60 41.96
N LEU A 228 11.83 12.20 40.69
CA LEU A 228 13.04 12.30 39.85
C LEU A 228 13.38 13.75 39.49
N GLN A 229 12.45 14.70 39.58
CA GLN A 229 12.71 16.12 39.30
C GLN A 229 13.83 16.71 40.17
N ASP A 230 14.06 16.16 41.37
CA ASP A 230 15.16 16.53 42.27
C ASP A 230 16.56 16.20 41.72
N ARG A 231 16.62 15.38 40.65
CA ARG A 231 17.83 14.97 39.94
C ARG A 231 17.63 15.21 38.43
N PRO A 232 17.84 16.44 37.93
CA PRO A 232 17.52 16.84 36.56
C PRO A 232 18.09 15.94 35.47
N VAL A 233 19.30 15.39 35.69
CA VAL A 233 19.96 14.48 34.74
C VAL A 233 19.19 13.16 34.59
N LEU A 234 18.79 12.52 35.71
CA LEU A 234 18.03 11.26 35.68
C LEU A 234 16.61 11.48 35.15
N TYR A 235 16.01 12.62 35.48
CA TYR A 235 14.73 13.04 34.95
C TYR A 235 14.77 13.16 33.42
N LYS A 236 15.77 13.87 32.86
CA LYS A 236 15.91 14.01 31.40
C LYS A 236 16.11 12.68 30.70
N TYR A 237 16.99 11.80 31.22
CA TYR A 237 17.16 10.46 30.64
C TYR A 237 15.90 9.60 30.68
N THR A 238 15.04 9.77 31.69
CA THR A 238 13.76 9.05 31.76
C THR A 238 12.78 9.55 30.70
N LEU A 239 12.77 10.87 30.44
CA LEU A 239 12.00 11.47 29.36
C LEU A 239 12.48 11.01 27.97
N ASP A 240 13.79 10.95 27.76
CA ASP A 240 14.37 10.48 26.50
C ASP A 240 14.00 9.02 26.21
N GLU A 241 14.01 8.16 27.25
CA GLU A 241 13.58 6.76 27.15
C GLU A 241 12.09 6.65 26.81
N PHE A 242 11.24 7.45 27.48
CA PHE A 242 9.81 7.54 27.15
C PHE A 242 9.61 7.95 25.68
N GLY A 243 10.28 9.01 25.24
CA GLY A 243 10.23 9.49 23.87
C GLY A 243 10.65 8.42 22.85
N THR A 244 11.68 7.65 23.16
CA THR A 244 12.18 6.56 22.30
C THR A 244 11.19 5.40 22.18
N ALA A 245 10.59 4.98 23.30
CA ALA A 245 9.57 3.92 23.31
C ALA A 245 8.30 4.34 22.53
N ARG A 246 7.84 5.58 22.74
CA ARG A 246 6.70 6.15 22.01
C ARG A 246 6.98 6.37 20.53
N ARG A 247 8.17 6.88 20.17
CA ARG A 247 8.61 7.02 18.76
C ARG A 247 8.46 5.71 17.99
N SER A 248 8.94 4.62 18.56
CA SER A 248 8.84 3.29 17.93
C SER A 248 7.39 2.84 17.72
N THR A 249 6.51 3.18 18.67
CA THR A 249 5.07 2.86 18.63
C THR A 249 4.35 3.71 17.59
N VAL A 250 4.59 5.02 17.57
CA VAL A 250 3.98 5.96 16.60
C VAL A 250 4.41 5.64 15.18
N VAL A 251 5.70 5.32 14.95
CA VAL A 251 6.17 4.90 13.62
C VAL A 251 5.45 3.63 13.18
N ARG A 252 5.33 2.63 14.06
CA ARG A 252 4.62 1.39 13.74
C ARG A 252 3.14 1.65 13.45
N GLY A 253 2.47 2.44 14.31
CA GLY A 253 1.08 2.83 14.14
C GLY A 253 0.83 3.57 12.82
N PHE A 254 1.76 4.43 12.39
CA PHE A 254 1.66 5.10 11.08
C PHE A 254 1.71 4.10 9.93
N ILE A 255 2.65 3.14 9.96
CA ILE A 255 2.78 2.12 8.93
C ILE A 255 1.56 1.18 8.93
N ASP A 256 1.06 0.81 10.10
CA ASP A 256 -0.15 -0.01 10.23
C ASP A 256 -1.38 0.75 9.70
N ALA A 257 -1.53 2.04 9.99
CA ALA A 257 -2.61 2.87 9.44
C ALA A 257 -2.53 2.98 7.90
N LEU A 258 -1.33 3.08 7.34
CA LEU A 258 -1.12 3.09 5.89
C LEU A 258 -1.51 1.76 5.24
N THR A 259 -1.06 0.64 5.79
CA THR A 259 -1.06 -0.67 5.10
C THR A 259 -2.15 -1.64 5.55
N ARG A 260 -2.55 -1.59 6.82
CA ARG A 260 -3.53 -2.52 7.44
C ARG A 260 -4.84 -1.84 7.84
N GLY A 261 -4.79 -0.55 8.12
CA GLY A 261 -5.93 0.18 8.68
C GLY A 261 -6.11 -0.09 10.17
N GLY A 262 -7.26 0.30 10.73
CA GLY A 262 -7.56 0.11 12.15
C GLY A 262 -7.89 -1.34 12.54
N PRO A 263 -8.18 -1.60 13.83
CA PRO A 263 -8.51 -2.93 14.34
C PRO A 263 -9.64 -3.57 13.52
N GLY A 264 -9.39 -4.75 12.95
CA GLY A 264 -10.35 -5.44 12.08
C GLY A 264 -10.43 -4.91 10.63
N GLY A 265 -9.48 -4.06 10.20
CA GLY A 265 -9.46 -3.46 8.87
C GLY A 265 -10.33 -2.21 8.74
N THR A 266 -10.78 -1.66 9.87
CA THR A 266 -11.60 -0.45 9.96
C THR A 266 -10.99 0.56 10.95
N PRO A 267 -10.75 1.83 10.55
CA PRO A 267 -10.89 2.37 9.19
C PRO A 267 -9.95 1.66 8.20
N ARG A 268 -10.34 1.64 6.92
CA ARG A 268 -9.59 0.98 5.85
C ARG A 268 -8.16 1.56 5.74
N PRO A 269 -7.17 0.74 5.31
CA PRO A 269 -5.82 1.22 5.04
C PRO A 269 -5.80 2.49 4.20
N ILE A 270 -5.01 3.48 4.61
CA ILE A 270 -4.93 4.77 3.92
C ILE A 270 -4.44 4.58 2.48
N GLU A 271 -3.56 3.60 2.21
CA GLU A 271 -3.06 3.27 0.86
C GLU A 271 -4.16 2.92 -0.15
N MET A 272 -5.33 2.42 0.30
CA MET A 272 -6.44 2.16 -0.62
C MET A 272 -7.00 3.42 -1.27
N HIS A 273 -6.76 4.59 -0.67
CA HIS A 273 -7.16 5.89 -1.22
C HIS A 273 -6.09 6.52 -2.12
N SER A 274 -5.00 5.81 -2.45
CA SER A 274 -3.89 6.34 -3.27
C SER A 274 -4.31 6.86 -4.66
N HIS A 275 -5.44 6.40 -5.20
CA HIS A 275 -6.03 6.87 -6.45
C HIS A 275 -6.65 8.28 -6.34
N ASP A 276 -6.91 8.76 -5.12
CA ASP A 276 -7.36 10.13 -4.81
C ASP A 276 -6.25 10.88 -4.05
N PRO A 277 -5.38 11.62 -4.77
CA PRO A 277 -4.24 12.34 -4.20
C PRO A 277 -4.58 13.26 -3.03
N LEU A 278 -5.70 13.98 -3.09
CA LEU A 278 -6.05 14.97 -2.09
C LEU A 278 -6.50 14.28 -0.80
N ARG A 279 -7.33 13.25 -0.92
CA ARG A 279 -7.77 12.46 0.22
C ARG A 279 -6.62 11.69 0.85
N TYR A 280 -5.78 11.04 0.04
CA TYR A 280 -4.64 10.28 0.53
C TYR A 280 -3.67 11.14 1.35
N VAL A 281 -3.30 12.33 0.85
CA VAL A 281 -2.45 13.27 1.60
C VAL A 281 -3.18 13.82 2.84
N GLY A 282 -4.48 14.09 2.73
CA GLY A 282 -5.31 14.55 3.85
C GLY A 282 -5.39 13.54 4.98
N ASP A 283 -5.66 12.27 4.69
CA ASP A 283 -5.75 11.20 5.67
C ASP A 283 -4.41 10.97 6.39
N MET A 284 -3.28 11.04 5.66
CA MET A 284 -1.94 10.96 6.26
C MET A 284 -1.67 12.12 7.24
N LEU A 285 -2.00 13.35 6.85
CA LEU A 285 -1.80 14.54 7.70
C LEU A 285 -2.78 14.58 8.88
N ALA A 286 -4.01 14.11 8.70
CA ALA A 286 -5.01 13.97 9.77
C ALA A 286 -4.55 12.95 10.82
N TRP A 287 -4.04 11.80 10.37
CA TRP A 287 -3.48 10.79 11.28
C TRP A 287 -2.31 11.37 12.07
N LEU A 288 -1.38 12.06 11.39
CA LEU A 288 -0.23 12.69 12.04
C LEU A 288 -0.66 13.73 13.08
N HIS A 289 -1.61 14.59 12.74
CA HIS A 289 -2.16 15.58 13.66
C HIS A 289 -2.77 14.91 14.91
N GLN A 290 -3.59 13.87 14.74
CA GLN A 290 -4.21 13.13 15.84
C GLN A 290 -3.15 12.46 16.72
N ALA A 291 -2.17 11.78 16.12
CA ALA A 291 -1.08 11.14 16.83
C ALA A 291 -0.26 12.17 17.63
N THR A 292 0.01 13.34 17.05
CA THR A 292 0.77 14.40 17.70
C THR A 292 0.03 14.95 18.93
N ALA A 293 -1.29 15.15 18.81
CA ALA A 293 -2.14 15.58 19.92
C ALA A 293 -2.19 14.53 21.05
N SER A 294 -2.35 13.25 20.72
CA SER A 294 -2.37 12.18 21.73
C SER A 294 -1.04 12.03 22.46
N GLU A 295 0.10 12.15 21.77
CA GLU A 295 1.41 12.05 22.44
C GLU A 295 1.68 13.24 23.37
N LYS A 296 1.19 14.44 23.01
CA LYS A 296 1.22 15.60 23.92
C LYS A 296 0.38 15.34 25.17
N GLU A 297 -0.85 14.83 25.00
CA GLU A 297 -1.74 14.50 26.12
C GLU A 297 -1.13 13.43 27.04
N HIS A 298 -0.48 12.41 26.48
CA HIS A 298 0.24 11.41 27.26
C HIS A 298 1.38 12.05 28.07
N LEU A 299 2.16 12.96 27.49
CA LEU A 299 3.24 13.64 28.23
C LEU A 299 2.70 14.57 29.32
N GLU A 300 1.61 15.29 29.06
CA GLU A 300 0.93 16.13 30.07
C GLU A 300 0.42 15.29 31.24
N ALA A 301 -0.15 14.13 30.96
CA ALA A 301 -0.61 13.20 32.00
C ALA A 301 0.57 12.57 32.78
N LEU A 302 1.70 12.27 32.12
CA LEU A 302 2.92 11.79 32.76
C LEU A 302 3.54 12.83 33.70
N LEU A 303 3.53 14.10 33.29
CA LEU A 303 4.19 15.21 33.98
C LEU A 303 3.26 16.03 34.88
N LYS A 304 2.03 15.56 35.09
CA LYS A 304 0.98 16.24 35.86
C LYS A 304 1.41 16.78 37.23
N HIS A 305 2.34 16.10 37.91
CA HIS A 305 2.82 16.47 39.26
C HIS A 305 4.22 17.11 39.26
N VAL A 306 4.84 17.28 38.09
CA VAL A 306 6.19 17.86 37.99
C VAL A 306 6.09 19.37 38.02
N THR A 307 6.84 20.00 38.94
CA THR A 307 6.82 21.44 39.19
C THR A 307 8.07 22.17 38.68
N ALA A 308 8.95 21.46 37.97
CA ALA A 308 10.17 22.02 37.41
C ALA A 308 9.89 23.16 36.41
N GLN A 309 10.78 24.14 36.35
CA GLN A 309 10.74 25.16 35.29
C GLN A 309 11.09 24.51 33.95
N GLY A 310 10.36 24.86 32.87
CA GLY A 310 10.60 24.33 31.53
C GLY A 310 9.88 23.00 31.21
N VAL A 311 8.87 22.58 31.97
CA VAL A 311 8.06 21.39 31.65
C VAL A 311 7.46 21.47 30.24
N GLU A 312 6.91 22.63 29.85
CA GLU A 312 6.35 22.82 28.50
C GLU A 312 7.41 22.66 27.40
N GLU A 313 8.63 23.19 27.61
CA GLU A 313 9.73 23.03 26.66
C GLU A 313 10.16 21.56 26.53
N ASN A 314 10.23 20.84 27.66
CA ASN A 314 10.52 19.41 27.67
C ASN A 314 9.44 18.60 26.93
N ILE A 315 8.15 18.94 27.11
CA ILE A 315 7.05 18.29 26.38
C ILE A 315 7.22 18.53 24.88
N GLN A 316 7.49 19.77 24.46
CA GLN A 316 7.70 20.11 23.05
C GLN A 316 8.93 19.41 22.45
N GLU A 317 10.05 19.31 23.18
CA GLU A 317 11.26 18.58 22.78
C GLU A 317 10.95 17.08 22.55
N VAL A 318 10.26 16.44 23.50
CA VAL A 318 9.95 15.01 23.43
C VAL A 318 8.90 14.70 22.34
N VAL A 319 7.84 15.50 22.20
CA VAL A 319 6.87 15.34 21.09
C VAL A 319 7.56 15.53 19.75
N GLY A 320 8.49 16.48 19.64
CA GLY A 320 9.33 16.66 18.45
C GLY A 320 10.14 15.41 18.12
N HIS A 321 10.82 14.84 19.12
CA HIS A 321 11.59 13.60 18.94
C HIS A 321 10.70 12.40 18.53
N ILE A 322 9.50 12.26 19.11
CA ILE A 322 8.55 11.20 18.76
C ILE A 322 8.09 11.33 17.31
N THR A 323 7.67 12.53 16.91
CA THR A 323 7.12 12.78 15.57
C THR A 323 8.16 12.73 14.46
N GLU A 324 9.44 12.96 14.78
CA GLU A 324 10.56 12.84 13.84
C GLU A 324 10.62 11.45 13.17
N GLY A 325 10.21 10.39 13.88
CA GLY A 325 10.15 9.03 13.34
C GLY A 325 9.26 8.90 12.11
N VAL A 326 8.21 9.72 11.99
CA VAL A 326 7.20 9.65 10.93
C VAL A 326 7.58 10.52 9.72
N CYS A 327 8.52 11.46 9.86
CA CYS A 327 8.90 12.40 8.80
C CYS A 327 9.33 11.69 7.50
N ARG A 328 10.18 10.66 7.60
CA ARG A 328 10.71 9.94 6.43
C ARG A 328 9.61 9.21 5.65
N PRO A 329 8.80 8.31 6.25
CA PRO A 329 7.74 7.63 5.50
C PRO A 329 6.68 8.61 4.97
N LEU A 330 6.34 9.67 5.71
CA LEU A 330 5.42 10.72 5.25
C LEU A 330 5.96 11.42 4.00
N LYS A 331 7.22 11.90 4.05
CA LYS A 331 7.89 12.60 2.95
C LYS A 331 7.86 11.78 1.67
N VAL A 332 8.28 10.52 1.73
CA VAL A 332 8.33 9.63 0.56
C VAL A 332 6.96 9.49 -0.11
N ARG A 333 5.89 9.29 0.68
CA ARG A 333 4.55 9.10 0.13
C ARG A 333 3.95 10.38 -0.44
N ILE A 334 4.13 11.51 0.22
CA ILE A 334 3.64 12.80 -0.30
C ILE A 334 4.42 13.19 -1.56
N GLU A 335 5.74 13.01 -1.57
CA GLU A 335 6.57 13.29 -2.73
C GLU A 335 6.15 12.47 -3.94
N GLN A 336 5.89 11.16 -3.78
CA GLN A 336 5.36 10.31 -4.85
C GLN A 336 4.05 10.84 -5.44
N VAL A 337 3.13 11.33 -4.60
CA VAL A 337 1.85 11.89 -5.04
C VAL A 337 2.05 13.18 -5.83
N ILE A 338 2.94 14.06 -5.38
CA ILE A 338 3.21 15.34 -6.05
C ILE A 338 3.91 15.09 -7.40
N VAL A 339 4.89 14.18 -7.43
CA VAL A 339 5.67 13.84 -8.64
C VAL A 339 4.84 13.12 -9.69
N ALA A 340 3.77 12.41 -9.31
CA ALA A 340 2.83 11.80 -10.25
C ALA A 340 2.01 12.81 -11.10
N GLU A 341 2.22 14.12 -10.92
CA GLU A 341 1.57 15.21 -11.64
C GLU A 341 0.04 15.06 -11.82
N PRO A 342 -0.73 14.98 -10.72
CA PRO A 342 -2.19 14.78 -10.78
C PRO A 342 -2.96 15.96 -11.41
N GLY A 343 -2.28 17.04 -11.79
CA GLY A 343 -2.83 18.24 -12.42
C GLY A 343 -2.70 19.50 -11.57
N ALA A 344 -2.56 20.66 -12.22
CA ALA A 344 -2.29 21.95 -11.55
C ALA A 344 -3.32 22.31 -10.47
N PHE A 345 -4.60 22.05 -10.71
CA PHE A 345 -5.65 22.34 -9.73
C PHE A 345 -5.51 21.50 -8.44
N LEU A 346 -5.22 20.19 -8.57
CA LEU A 346 -5.03 19.30 -7.43
C LEU A 346 -3.75 19.65 -6.67
N LEU A 347 -2.66 19.97 -7.37
CA LEU A 347 -1.41 20.43 -6.74
C LEU A 347 -1.59 21.70 -5.91
N TYR A 348 -2.42 22.64 -6.37
CA TYR A 348 -2.74 23.84 -5.59
C TYR A 348 -3.53 23.50 -4.32
N LYS A 349 -4.51 22.59 -4.41
CA LYS A 349 -5.27 22.11 -3.24
C LYS A 349 -4.38 21.38 -2.23
N ILE A 350 -3.51 20.49 -2.68
CA ILE A 350 -2.54 19.77 -1.84
C ILE A 350 -1.59 20.76 -1.17
N SER A 351 -1.11 21.77 -1.89
CA SER A 351 -0.25 22.83 -1.32
C SER A 351 -0.93 23.59 -0.19
N ASN A 352 -2.21 23.95 -0.35
CA ASN A 352 -2.98 24.62 0.70
C ASN A 352 -3.25 23.70 1.90
N LEU A 353 -3.50 22.42 1.65
CA LEU A 353 -3.68 21.40 2.69
C LEU A 353 -2.42 21.24 3.54
N LEU A 354 -1.25 21.13 2.90
CA LEU A 354 0.04 21.08 3.57
C LEU A 354 0.29 22.33 4.44
N LYS A 355 -0.04 23.51 3.92
CA LYS A 355 0.07 24.77 4.67
C LYS A 355 -0.86 24.83 5.88
N PHE A 356 -2.10 24.34 5.73
CA PHE A 356 -3.07 24.27 6.82
C PHE A 356 -2.59 23.35 7.95
N TYR A 357 -2.13 22.14 7.61
CA TYR A 357 -1.62 21.20 8.61
C TYR A 357 -0.29 21.65 9.21
N HIS A 358 0.60 22.32 8.45
CA HIS A 358 1.79 22.95 9.00
C HIS A 358 1.42 23.94 10.13
N HIS A 359 0.45 24.83 9.89
CA HIS A 359 0.00 25.78 10.91
C HIS A 359 -0.65 25.08 12.12
N THR A 360 -1.51 24.10 11.86
CA THR A 360 -2.25 23.37 12.91
C THR A 360 -1.29 22.58 13.81
N ILE A 361 -0.36 21.82 13.23
CA ILE A 361 0.61 21.02 13.97
C ILE A 361 1.63 21.92 14.69
N SER A 362 2.03 23.05 14.08
CA SER A 362 2.90 24.04 14.72
C SER A 362 2.31 24.59 16.02
N GLY A 363 0.98 24.75 16.10
CA GLY A 363 0.30 25.17 17.32
C GLY A 363 0.38 24.15 18.47
N ILE A 364 0.56 22.86 18.15
CA ILE A 364 0.61 21.78 19.16
C ILE A 364 2.04 21.57 19.66
N VAL A 365 3.00 21.48 18.73
CA VAL A 365 4.38 21.09 19.04
C VAL A 365 5.30 22.28 19.34
N GLY A 366 4.85 23.51 19.10
CA GLY A 366 5.63 24.71 19.35
C GLY A 366 6.89 24.78 18.47
N ASN A 367 7.94 25.41 19.00
CA ASN A 367 9.16 25.72 18.23
C ASN A 367 10.16 24.55 18.19
N SER A 368 9.95 23.47 18.95
CA SER A 368 10.94 22.40 19.12
C SER A 368 10.87 21.29 18.05
N ALA A 369 9.71 21.04 17.41
CA ALA A 369 9.60 20.09 16.30
C ALA A 369 9.99 20.69 14.95
N THR A 370 11.18 21.27 14.89
CA THR A 370 11.73 21.86 13.68
C THR A 370 11.74 20.85 12.52
N THR A 371 12.16 19.61 12.76
CA THR A 371 12.27 18.58 11.71
C THR A 371 10.93 18.20 11.06
N LEU A 372 9.83 18.11 11.82
CA LEU A 372 8.53 17.78 11.26
C LEU A 372 7.97 18.94 10.44
N LEU A 373 8.05 20.15 11.00
CA LEU A 373 7.57 21.36 10.34
C LEU A 373 8.36 21.65 9.06
N THR A 374 9.69 21.49 9.09
CA THR A 374 10.53 21.62 7.89
C THR A 374 10.16 20.57 6.85
N THR A 375 9.89 19.32 7.24
CA THR A 375 9.46 18.28 6.31
C THR A 375 8.15 18.64 5.60
N ILE A 376 7.16 19.15 6.33
CA ILE A 376 5.87 19.57 5.75
C ILE A 376 6.07 20.81 4.84
N GLU A 377 6.89 21.76 5.26
CA GLU A 377 7.21 22.95 4.46
C GLU A 377 7.97 22.59 3.18
N GLU A 378 8.92 21.65 3.22
CA GLU A 378 9.60 21.12 2.04
C GLU A 378 8.60 20.53 1.04
N MET A 379 7.63 19.73 1.52
CA MET A 379 6.56 19.18 0.67
C MET A 379 5.65 20.29 0.12
N HIS A 380 5.35 21.32 0.92
CA HIS A 380 4.57 22.47 0.48
C HIS A 380 5.28 23.22 -0.67
N LEU A 381 6.58 23.47 -0.53
CA LEU A 381 7.41 24.12 -1.53
C LEU A 381 7.54 23.27 -2.80
N LEU A 382 7.72 21.94 -2.66
CA LEU A 382 7.75 21.02 -3.78
C LEU A 382 6.43 21.06 -4.56
N SER A 383 5.28 21.01 -3.86
CA SER A 383 3.96 21.10 -4.46
C SER A 383 3.76 22.42 -5.22
N LYS A 384 4.21 23.55 -4.65
CA LYS A 384 4.17 24.86 -5.33
C LYS A 384 5.04 24.88 -6.58
N LYS A 385 6.26 24.35 -6.51
CA LYS A 385 7.20 24.33 -7.64
C LYS A 385 6.61 23.53 -8.81
N ILE A 386 6.10 22.34 -8.56
CA ILE A 386 5.49 21.49 -9.60
C ILE A 386 4.20 22.11 -10.13
N PHE A 387 3.40 22.77 -9.27
CA PHE A 387 2.26 23.57 -9.71
C PHE A 387 2.63 24.65 -10.73
N PHE A 388 3.64 25.48 -10.44
CA PHE A 388 4.07 26.54 -11.35
C PHE A 388 4.67 25.99 -12.65
N ASN A 389 5.40 24.88 -12.58
CA ASN A 389 5.91 24.19 -13.76
C ASN A 389 4.78 23.67 -14.65
N SER A 390 3.77 23.04 -14.05
CA SER A 390 2.58 22.54 -14.75
C SER A 390 1.79 23.68 -15.41
N LEU A 391 1.60 24.79 -14.70
CA LEU A 391 0.93 25.98 -15.21
C LEU A 391 1.71 26.60 -16.38
N SER A 392 3.04 26.71 -16.25
CA SER A 392 3.91 27.24 -17.31
C SER A 392 3.87 26.36 -18.56
N LEU A 393 3.89 25.03 -18.39
CA LEU A 393 3.75 24.09 -19.50
C LEU A 393 2.38 24.22 -20.19
N HIS A 394 1.31 24.40 -19.41
CA HIS A 394 -0.03 24.59 -19.97
C HIS A 394 -0.15 25.92 -20.73
N ALA A 395 0.43 27.00 -20.18
CA ALA A 395 0.48 28.30 -20.82
C ALA A 395 1.26 28.24 -22.16
N SER A 396 2.42 27.58 -22.18
CA SER A 396 3.20 27.37 -23.41
C SER A 396 2.42 26.58 -24.47
N LYS A 397 1.79 25.46 -24.07
CA LYS A 397 0.94 24.67 -25.00
C LYS A 397 -0.23 25.48 -25.56
N LEU A 398 -0.81 26.37 -24.76
CA LEU A 398 -1.88 27.25 -25.22
C LEU A 398 -1.36 28.31 -26.19
N MET A 399 -0.20 28.91 -25.92
CA MET A 399 0.44 29.85 -26.84
C MET A 399 0.78 29.19 -28.19
N ASP A 400 1.27 27.95 -28.17
CA ASP A 400 1.56 27.21 -29.40
C ASP A 400 0.30 26.90 -30.21
N LYS A 401 -0.81 26.53 -29.55
CA LYS A 401 -2.11 26.35 -30.20
C LYS A 401 -2.66 27.64 -30.80
N VAL A 402 -2.52 28.78 -30.11
CA VAL A 402 -2.95 30.08 -30.62
C VAL A 402 -2.09 30.51 -31.82
N ARG A 403 -0.79 30.23 -31.79
CA ARG A 403 0.11 30.45 -32.94
C ARG A 403 -0.25 29.56 -34.13
N LEU A 404 -0.51 28.27 -33.90
CA LEU A 404 -0.97 27.34 -34.94
C LEU A 404 -2.32 27.75 -35.55
N LYS A 405 -3.27 28.19 -34.73
CA LYS A 405 -4.55 28.70 -35.21
C LYS A 405 -4.38 29.95 -36.06
N LYS A 406 -3.52 30.89 -35.65
CA LYS A 406 -3.16 32.06 -36.47
C LYS A 406 -2.48 31.67 -37.79
N ILE A 407 -1.61 30.65 -37.79
CA ILE A 407 -0.96 30.15 -39.01
C ILE A 407 -2.00 29.52 -39.96
N LEU A 408 -2.91 28.69 -39.43
CA LEU A 408 -4.01 28.10 -40.20
C LEU A 408 -5.00 29.15 -40.73
N GLU A 409 -5.30 30.20 -39.96
CA GLU A 409 -6.11 31.33 -40.44
C GLU A 409 -5.37 32.10 -41.54
N THR A 410 -4.07 32.34 -41.42
CA THR A 410 -3.27 32.98 -42.49
C THR A 410 -3.20 32.12 -43.76
N ILE A 411 -3.07 30.80 -43.63
CA ILE A 411 -3.11 29.86 -44.78
C ILE A 411 -4.52 29.81 -45.39
N GLY A 412 -5.58 29.81 -44.57
CA GLY A 412 -6.97 29.85 -45.00
C GLY A 412 -7.36 31.16 -45.70
N PHE A 413 -6.76 32.28 -45.30
CA PHE A 413 -6.85 33.57 -46.02
C PHE A 413 -6.05 33.59 -47.32
N PHE A 414 -5.07 32.71 -47.50
CA PHE A 414 -4.32 32.55 -48.75
C PHE A 414 -5.03 31.64 -49.77
N PHE A 415 -5.93 30.76 -49.32
CA PHE A 415 -6.70 29.83 -50.15
C PHE A 415 -8.10 30.24 -50.68
N PRO A 416 -8.60 31.50 -50.60
CA PRO A 416 -9.83 31.88 -51.31
C PRO A 416 -9.62 32.24 -52.80
N PHE A 417 -8.39 32.22 -53.34
CA PHE A 417 -8.10 32.81 -54.66
C PHE A 417 -7.70 31.84 -55.79
N TYR A 418 -7.74 30.52 -55.59
CA TYR A 418 -7.55 29.54 -56.68
C TYR A 418 -8.88 28.87 -57.12
N GLY A 419 -9.88 29.70 -57.41
CA GLY A 419 -11.18 29.29 -57.95
C GLY A 419 -11.75 30.29 -58.95
N LEU A 420 -10.90 31.01 -59.69
CA LEU A 420 -11.30 31.99 -60.72
C LEU A 420 -10.29 32.01 -61.88
N LEU A 421 -9.92 30.82 -62.37
CA LEU A 421 -9.25 30.66 -63.65
C LEU A 421 -9.85 29.43 -64.33
N ASP A 422 -11.03 29.65 -64.91
CA ASP A 422 -11.55 28.82 -65.98
C ASP A 422 -11.99 29.75 -67.12
N LEU A 423 -11.55 29.38 -68.33
CA LEU A 423 -11.95 29.86 -69.67
C LEU A 423 -11.59 31.28 -70.13
N GLY A 424 -10.62 31.33 -71.06
CA GLY A 424 -10.35 32.51 -71.89
C GLY A 424 -9.31 32.38 -73.01
N LEU A 425 -9.03 31.18 -73.57
CA LEU A 425 -8.60 30.86 -74.95
C LEU A 425 -8.04 29.44 -75.05
#